data_AF-A0A7V6W1Y3-F1
#
_entry.id   AF-A0A7V6W1Y3-F1
#
_cell.length_a   1.000
_cell.length_b   1.000
_cell.length_c   1.000
_cell.angle_alpha   90.00
_cell.angle_beta   90.00
_cell.angle_gamma   90.00
#
_symmetry.space_group_name_H-M   'P 1'
#
loop_
_entity.id
_entity.type
_entity.pdbx_description
1 polymer ?
#
loop_
_entity_poly.entity_id
_entity_poly.type
_entity_poly.pdbx_seq_one_letter_code
_entity_poly.pdbx_strand_id
1 'polypeptide(L)'
;MIRKINNLSNRAKNLLVFLLLLAILISFATYAWYLDMRTVYTTSYELSIASTESLLISLDGKKWDIEVTINESNYHSTYEGNTNSWAVDGLIPVSSAGQIHRGTSRMIMYQKSGITATPGGYRLMASPVQNLGAEEAKGYIAFDIFIKNFTGKQYIKELNEHTEEAIYLTYDSDVGIASSGGVPGYGIENSLRVGFVQIGRVIGSEMNQKTITGITCSDTEEVTGICRDAVIWEPNDTAHAKGSIEYYNETCKKRTGRDIRDFNSYGGKCKTIKDGEYAPTYVITSPIKSSHHVDIYDGAAYNGYTKTTQLKEQSYFTDTLKELRGIDRRPIFSIAANSITKIRVYIWLEGQDIDNNSLAFKGNKISMHFAFTKDRFSMLDMAGDGYEPLDDEWKPVITLDPDIDEIIIGVGEELILPRATAIDKVSEDEFGNDITEYLTQRIQIINPVDINTPGVYEVEYRVSDWVGNQAEPVIVTVIVEENQP
;
A
#
# COMPACT_ATOMS: atom_id res chain seq x y z
N MET A 1 -19.36 -33.70 -64.56
CA MET A 1 -18.84 -34.21 -63.27
C MET A 1 -17.54 -33.51 -62.85
N ILE A 2 -16.51 -33.48 -63.71
CA ILE A 2 -15.18 -32.90 -63.44
C ILE A 2 -15.22 -31.40 -63.01
N ARG A 3 -16.08 -30.59 -63.63
CA ARG A 3 -16.24 -29.16 -63.29
C ARG A 3 -16.82 -28.92 -61.88
N LYS A 4 -17.63 -29.85 -61.35
CA LYS A 4 -18.15 -29.80 -59.96
C LYS A 4 -17.06 -30.16 -58.94
N ILE A 5 -16.21 -31.14 -59.28
CA ILE A 5 -15.09 -31.58 -58.43
C ILE A 5 -14.03 -30.47 -58.31
N ASN A 6 -13.69 -29.79 -59.42
CA ASN A 6 -12.74 -28.68 -59.39
C ASN A 6 -13.26 -27.47 -58.58
N ASN A 7 -14.57 -27.18 -58.65
CA ASN A 7 -15.18 -26.13 -57.83
C ASN A 7 -15.21 -26.48 -56.34
N LEU A 8 -15.39 -27.76 -55.97
CA LEU A 8 -15.31 -28.23 -54.59
C LEU A 8 -13.87 -28.16 -54.06
N SER A 9 -12.88 -28.56 -54.85
CA SER A 9 -11.45 -28.45 -54.52
C SER A 9 -11.02 -26.99 -54.30
N ASN A 10 -11.45 -26.07 -55.18
CA ASN A 10 -11.11 -24.65 -55.03
C ASN A 10 -11.81 -24.00 -53.83
N ARG A 11 -13.06 -24.38 -53.54
CA ARG A 11 -13.74 -23.96 -52.32
C ARG A 11 -13.04 -24.48 -51.06
N ALA A 12 -12.61 -25.74 -51.06
CA ALA A 12 -11.88 -26.32 -49.93
C ALA A 12 -10.53 -25.63 -49.69
N LYS A 13 -9.76 -25.33 -50.75
CA LYS A 13 -8.52 -24.56 -50.66
C LYS A 13 -8.74 -23.14 -50.13
N ASN A 14 -9.78 -22.45 -50.62
CA ASN A 14 -10.11 -21.12 -50.14
C ASN A 14 -10.58 -21.13 -48.68
N LEU A 15 -11.32 -22.16 -48.26
CA LEU A 15 -11.73 -22.34 -46.85
C LEU A 15 -10.52 -22.58 -45.95
N LEU A 16 -9.54 -23.37 -46.40
CA LEU A 16 -8.32 -23.66 -45.65
C LEU A 16 -7.45 -22.41 -45.48
N VAL A 17 -7.30 -21.59 -46.53
CA VAL A 17 -6.61 -20.30 -46.47
C VAL A 17 -7.33 -19.33 -45.54
N PHE A 18 -8.67 -19.30 -45.59
CA PHE A 18 -9.46 -18.46 -44.70
C PHE A 18 -9.33 -18.90 -43.24
N LEU A 19 -9.35 -20.20 -42.95
CA LEU A 19 -9.12 -20.76 -41.60
C LEU A 19 -7.71 -20.49 -41.09
N LEU A 20 -6.69 -20.54 -41.94
CA LEU A 20 -5.31 -20.17 -41.59
C LEU A 20 -5.20 -18.68 -41.27
N LEU A 21 -5.82 -17.81 -42.07
CA LEU A 21 -5.88 -16.37 -41.79
C LEU A 21 -6.66 -16.07 -40.52
N LEU A 22 -7.76 -16.81 -40.25
CA LEU A 22 -8.53 -16.69 -39.03
C LEU A 22 -7.73 -17.16 -37.81
N ALA A 23 -6.97 -18.26 -37.92
CA ALA A 23 -6.10 -18.74 -36.86
C ALA A 23 -4.96 -17.75 -36.56
N ILE A 24 -4.40 -17.12 -37.60
CA ILE A 24 -3.41 -16.05 -37.44
C ILE A 24 -4.05 -14.82 -36.77
N LEU A 25 -5.24 -14.39 -37.20
CA LEU A 25 -5.99 -13.29 -36.57
C LEU A 25 -6.37 -13.59 -35.12
N ILE A 26 -6.78 -14.82 -34.81
CA ILE A 26 -7.07 -15.28 -33.44
C ILE A 26 -5.77 -15.29 -32.63
N SER A 27 -4.63 -15.69 -33.21
CA SER A 27 -3.33 -15.65 -32.53
C SER A 27 -2.89 -14.22 -32.20
N PHE A 28 -3.13 -13.25 -33.09
CA PHE A 28 -2.90 -11.83 -32.83
C PHE A 28 -3.90 -11.27 -31.81
N ALA A 29 -5.15 -11.71 -31.81
CA ALA A 29 -6.16 -11.32 -30.83
C ALA A 29 -5.87 -11.91 -29.44
N THR A 30 -5.34 -13.14 -29.33
CA THR A 30 -4.86 -13.72 -28.07
C THR A 30 -3.60 -13.04 -27.56
N TYR A 31 -2.72 -12.56 -28.44
CA TYR A 31 -1.55 -11.76 -28.04
C TYR A 31 -1.94 -10.34 -27.58
N ALA A 32 -2.97 -9.74 -28.19
CA ALA A 32 -3.50 -8.45 -27.77
C ALA A 32 -4.27 -8.50 -26.44
N TRP A 33 -4.68 -9.69 -25.99
CA TRP A 33 -5.27 -9.88 -24.66
C TRP A 33 -4.23 -9.93 -23.53
N TYR A 34 -2.94 -10.00 -23.87
CA TYR A 34 -1.83 -10.21 -22.92
C TYR A 34 -0.98 -8.96 -22.65
N LEU A 35 -1.36 -7.80 -23.19
CA LEU A 35 -0.60 -6.57 -23.01
C LEU A 35 -1.51 -5.44 -22.58
N ASP A 36 -1.99 -5.53 -21.35
CA ASP A 36 -2.47 -4.36 -20.62
C ASP A 36 -2.19 -4.58 -19.13
N MET A 37 -1.38 -3.72 -18.52
CA MET A 37 -1.33 -3.61 -17.06
C MET A 37 -2.60 -2.85 -16.70
N ARG A 38 -3.69 -3.59 -16.50
CA ARG A 38 -5.02 -3.02 -16.32
C ARG A 38 -5.07 -2.23 -15.02
N THR A 39 -5.86 -1.16 -15.01
CA THR A 39 -6.34 -0.49 -13.80
C THR A 39 -6.91 -1.51 -12.82
N VAL A 40 -6.52 -1.43 -11.55
CA VAL A 40 -6.99 -2.33 -10.50
C VAL A 40 -8.33 -1.82 -9.99
N TYR A 41 -9.42 -2.33 -10.53
CA TYR A 41 -10.75 -2.10 -9.97
C TYR A 41 -10.87 -2.82 -8.62
N THR A 42 -10.58 -2.11 -7.53
CA THR A 42 -10.92 -2.56 -6.17
C THR A 42 -12.22 -1.88 -5.78
N THR A 43 -13.16 -2.63 -5.23
CA THR A 43 -14.50 -2.11 -4.93
C THR A 43 -14.63 -1.39 -3.59
N SER A 44 -13.60 -1.42 -2.74
CA SER A 44 -13.49 -0.60 -1.54
C SER A 44 -12.09 -0.72 -0.93
N TYR A 45 -11.66 0.33 -0.23
CA TYR A 45 -10.45 0.35 0.58
C TYR A 45 -10.86 0.80 1.99
N GLU A 46 -10.46 0.04 3.00
CA GLU A 46 -10.64 0.42 4.40
C GLU A 46 -9.27 0.73 4.98
N LEU A 47 -9.17 1.90 5.62
CA LEU A 47 -7.94 2.37 6.23
C LEU A 47 -8.20 2.87 7.64
N SER A 48 -7.63 2.14 8.60
CA SER A 48 -7.56 2.56 10.00
C SER A 48 -6.13 2.95 10.36
N ILE A 49 -6.01 4.01 11.17
CA ILE A 49 -4.74 4.56 11.59
C ILE A 49 -4.77 4.70 13.09
N ALA A 50 -3.85 4.04 13.78
CA ALA A 50 -3.80 4.02 15.24
C ALA A 50 -2.48 4.58 15.79
N SER A 51 -2.50 4.95 17.07
CA SER A 51 -1.33 5.42 17.81
C SER A 51 -1.48 5.21 19.31
N THR A 52 -0.39 5.37 20.06
CA THR A 52 -0.40 5.35 21.55
C THR A 52 -0.86 6.70 22.11
N GLU A 53 -1.31 6.77 23.37
CA GLU A 53 -1.74 8.04 24.04
C GLU A 53 -0.74 9.21 23.96
N SER A 54 0.55 8.93 23.76
CA SER A 54 1.60 9.95 23.60
C SER A 54 1.58 10.67 22.25
N LEU A 55 0.83 10.14 21.28
CA LEU A 55 0.60 10.67 19.94
C LEU A 55 -0.92 10.72 19.71
N LEU A 56 -1.46 11.87 19.33
CA LEU A 56 -2.84 11.93 18.85
C LEU A 56 -2.87 12.18 17.35
N ILE A 57 -3.79 11.56 16.66
CA ILE A 57 -4.00 11.69 15.23
C ILE A 57 -5.29 12.48 14.97
N SER A 58 -5.32 13.21 13.86
CA SER A 58 -6.49 13.91 13.37
C SER A 58 -6.54 13.90 11.85
N LEU A 59 -7.75 13.83 11.28
CA LEU A 59 -8.00 14.04 9.85
C LEU A 59 -8.38 15.49 9.53
N ASP A 60 -8.85 16.25 10.52
CA ASP A 60 -9.40 17.61 10.33
C ASP A 60 -8.61 18.71 11.04
N GLY A 61 -7.60 18.36 11.83
CA GLY A 61 -6.81 19.28 12.65
C GLY A 61 -7.56 19.84 13.87
N LYS A 62 -8.70 19.24 14.25
CA LYS A 62 -9.57 19.72 15.34
C LYS A 62 -10.01 18.60 16.28
N LYS A 63 -10.49 17.48 15.74
CA LYS A 63 -10.83 16.26 16.49
C LYS A 63 -9.59 15.39 16.56
N TRP A 64 -9.16 15.09 17.78
CA TRP A 64 -7.94 14.35 18.08
C TRP A 64 -8.31 13.05 18.75
N ASP A 65 -7.76 11.95 18.26
CA ASP A 65 -8.01 10.61 18.76
C ASP A 65 -6.72 9.78 18.67
N ILE A 66 -6.69 8.63 19.33
CA ILE A 66 -5.63 7.64 19.14
C ILE A 66 -5.90 6.79 17.90
N GLU A 67 -7.15 6.71 17.43
CA GLU A 67 -7.55 5.97 16.24
C GLU A 67 -8.43 6.82 15.30
N VAL A 68 -8.15 6.78 14.01
CA VAL A 68 -8.98 7.41 12.98
C VAL A 68 -9.20 6.47 11.80
N THR A 69 -10.37 6.58 11.16
CA THR A 69 -10.70 5.82 9.93
C THR A 69 -10.97 6.78 8.78
N ILE A 70 -10.34 6.53 7.63
CA ILE A 70 -10.59 7.22 6.37
C ILE A 70 -10.95 6.23 5.28
N ASN A 71 -11.95 6.55 4.47
CA ASN A 71 -12.49 5.66 3.44
C ASN A 71 -13.12 6.46 2.29
N GLU A 72 -13.69 5.75 1.33
CA GLU A 72 -14.33 6.33 0.15
C GLU A 72 -15.50 7.27 0.49
N SER A 73 -16.21 7.04 1.61
CA SER A 73 -17.36 7.86 1.98
C SER A 73 -16.97 9.15 2.68
N ASN A 74 -15.83 9.21 3.38
CA ASN A 74 -15.49 10.35 4.23
C ASN A 74 -14.27 11.19 3.75
N TYR A 75 -13.42 10.68 2.85
CA TYR A 75 -12.13 11.30 2.50
C TYR A 75 -12.24 12.76 2.03
N HIS A 76 -13.35 13.10 1.36
CA HIS A 76 -13.61 14.42 0.78
C HIS A 76 -14.12 15.45 1.80
N SER A 77 -14.61 14.99 2.96
CA SER A 77 -15.26 15.82 3.98
C SER A 77 -14.38 16.11 5.21
N THR A 78 -13.09 15.77 5.17
CA THR A 78 -12.20 15.88 6.34
C THR A 78 -12.04 17.33 6.82
N TYR A 79 -11.74 18.27 5.92
CA TYR A 79 -11.72 19.71 6.21
C TYR A 79 -11.90 20.55 4.95
N GLU A 80 -12.28 21.83 5.12
CA GLU A 80 -12.51 22.76 4.00
C GLU A 80 -11.24 22.94 3.15
N GLY A 81 -11.35 22.72 1.84
CA GLY A 81 -10.24 22.89 0.90
C GLY A 81 -9.18 21.79 0.96
N ASN A 82 -9.48 20.65 1.61
CA ASN A 82 -8.64 19.46 1.49
C ASN A 82 -8.50 19.04 0.02
N THR A 83 -7.40 18.36 -0.27
CA THR A 83 -7.13 17.84 -1.62
C THR A 83 -6.92 16.33 -1.55
N ASN A 84 -7.65 15.69 -0.65
CA ASN A 84 -7.62 14.25 -0.51
C ASN A 84 -8.19 13.61 -1.78
N SER A 85 -7.61 12.49 -2.18
CA SER A 85 -8.00 11.73 -3.36
C SER A 85 -8.13 10.28 -2.97
N TRP A 86 -9.20 9.67 -3.44
CA TRP A 86 -9.48 8.26 -3.25
C TRP A 86 -9.50 7.57 -4.61
N ALA A 87 -8.94 6.36 -4.69
CA ALA A 87 -8.82 5.61 -5.93
C ALA A 87 -10.13 4.88 -6.28
N VAL A 88 -11.24 5.62 -6.39
CA VAL A 88 -12.60 5.12 -6.69
C VAL A 88 -12.64 4.32 -7.99
N ASP A 89 -11.91 4.80 -9.00
CA ASP A 89 -11.79 4.13 -10.30
C ASP A 89 -10.75 2.98 -10.28
N GLY A 90 -10.15 2.72 -9.12
CA GLY A 90 -9.08 1.75 -8.93
C GLY A 90 -7.67 2.34 -8.85
N LEU A 91 -6.73 1.55 -8.30
CA LEU A 91 -5.31 1.90 -8.32
C LEU A 91 -4.73 1.67 -9.72
N ILE A 92 -3.90 2.60 -10.18
CA ILE A 92 -3.15 2.52 -11.43
C ILE A 92 -1.67 2.45 -11.07
N PRO A 93 -0.88 1.58 -11.72
CA PRO A 93 0.56 1.53 -11.55
C PRO A 93 1.23 2.89 -11.79
N VAL A 94 1.88 3.42 -10.76
CA VAL A 94 2.74 4.62 -10.82
C VAL A 94 4.06 4.33 -10.12
N SER A 95 5.05 5.19 -10.29
CA SER A 95 6.38 5.01 -9.68
C SER A 95 6.83 6.31 -9.03
N SER A 96 7.46 6.21 -7.87
CA SER A 96 8.04 7.36 -7.17
C SER A 96 9.32 7.00 -6.43
N ALA A 97 10.27 7.93 -6.44
CA ALA A 97 11.44 7.90 -5.57
C ALA A 97 11.23 8.66 -4.24
N GLY A 98 10.01 9.11 -3.94
CA GLY A 98 9.68 9.84 -2.71
C GLY A 98 9.97 11.34 -2.77
N GLN A 99 10.46 11.87 -3.89
CA GLN A 99 10.85 13.27 -4.00
C GLN A 99 9.64 14.21 -3.94
N ILE A 100 9.77 15.33 -3.25
CA ILE A 100 8.65 16.27 -3.02
C ILE A 100 8.80 17.55 -3.83
N HIS A 101 7.75 17.92 -4.55
CA HIS A 101 7.65 19.22 -5.19
C HIS A 101 7.28 20.29 -4.15
N ARG A 102 8.29 21.01 -3.66
CA ARG A 102 8.15 21.99 -2.56
C ARG A 102 7.11 23.09 -2.79
N GLY A 103 6.90 23.52 -4.03
CA GLY A 103 5.94 24.59 -4.34
C GLY A 103 4.48 24.17 -4.15
N THR A 104 4.19 22.86 -4.18
CA THR A 104 2.82 22.33 -4.10
C THR A 104 2.64 21.34 -2.95
N SER A 105 3.71 20.99 -2.25
CA SER A 105 3.69 20.00 -1.17
C SER A 105 3.22 18.60 -1.63
N ARG A 106 3.56 18.24 -2.88
CA ARG A 106 3.14 16.98 -3.52
C ARG A 106 4.31 16.05 -3.76
N MET A 107 4.09 14.75 -3.61
CA MET A 107 5.07 13.75 -4.04
C MET A 107 5.12 13.68 -5.57
N ILE A 108 6.32 13.68 -6.13
CA ILE A 108 6.54 13.54 -7.57
C ILE A 108 6.34 12.08 -7.93
N MET A 109 5.45 11.83 -8.88
CA MET A 109 5.15 10.50 -9.39
C MET A 109 5.27 10.45 -10.90
N TYR A 110 5.59 9.27 -11.42
CA TYR A 110 5.65 8.98 -12.85
C TYR A 110 4.66 7.89 -13.20
N GLN A 111 3.91 8.12 -14.27
CA GLN A 111 3.04 7.13 -14.87
C GLN A 111 3.67 6.60 -16.14
N LYS A 112 3.40 5.34 -16.44
CA LYS A 112 3.78 4.70 -17.69
C LYS A 112 3.07 5.38 -18.85
N SER A 113 3.83 5.78 -19.87
CA SER A 113 3.28 6.40 -21.09
C SER A 113 3.34 5.48 -22.31
N GLY A 114 4.03 4.35 -22.22
CA GLY A 114 4.05 3.35 -23.26
C GLY A 114 4.95 2.17 -22.94
N ILE A 115 4.61 1.01 -23.51
CA ILE A 115 5.41 -0.19 -23.43
C ILE A 115 5.47 -0.89 -24.78
N THR A 116 6.59 -1.53 -25.07
CA THR A 116 6.74 -2.32 -26.30
C THR A 116 7.73 -3.43 -26.03
N ALA A 117 7.42 -4.64 -26.46
CA ALA A 117 8.29 -5.79 -26.28
C ALA A 117 9.71 -5.51 -26.82
N THR A 118 10.70 -5.97 -26.08
CA THR A 118 12.13 -6.02 -26.45
C THR A 118 12.58 -7.48 -26.42
N PRO A 119 13.77 -7.83 -26.96
CA PRO A 119 14.27 -9.18 -26.85
C PRO A 119 14.48 -9.70 -25.41
N GLY A 120 14.53 -8.82 -24.40
CA GLY A 120 14.79 -9.17 -22.99
C GLY A 120 13.81 -8.59 -21.97
N GLY A 121 12.61 -8.25 -22.40
CA GLY A 121 11.57 -7.69 -21.56
C GLY A 121 10.73 -6.68 -22.34
N TYR A 122 10.70 -5.44 -21.86
CA TYR A 122 9.92 -4.39 -22.47
C TYR A 122 10.60 -3.03 -22.38
N ARG A 123 10.51 -2.26 -23.46
CA ARG A 123 10.85 -0.84 -23.47
C ARG A 123 9.90 -0.11 -22.53
N LEU A 124 10.46 0.62 -21.58
CA LEU A 124 9.71 1.50 -20.70
C LEU A 124 9.70 2.94 -21.23
N MET A 125 8.53 3.57 -21.20
CA MET A 125 8.33 5.00 -21.40
C MET A 125 7.50 5.54 -20.24
N ALA A 126 7.83 6.74 -19.76
CA ALA A 126 7.20 7.31 -18.58
C ALA A 126 7.08 8.83 -18.67
N SER A 127 6.01 9.36 -18.10
CA SER A 127 5.71 10.78 -18.04
C SER A 127 5.33 11.16 -16.60
N PRO A 128 5.56 12.42 -16.16
CA PRO A 128 5.11 12.85 -14.85
C PRO A 128 3.60 12.74 -14.73
N VAL A 129 3.12 12.26 -13.58
CA VAL A 129 1.72 12.40 -13.17
C VAL A 129 1.41 13.89 -13.00
N GLN A 130 0.23 14.31 -13.47
CA GLN A 130 -0.19 15.72 -13.38
C GLN A 130 -0.88 15.98 -12.04
N ASN A 131 -0.14 15.89 -10.93
CA ASN A 131 -0.66 16.04 -9.58
C ASN A 131 -0.22 17.32 -8.85
N LEU A 132 0.35 18.28 -9.59
CA LEU A 132 0.82 19.56 -9.06
C LEU A 132 -0.24 20.66 -9.14
N GLY A 133 -1.46 20.34 -9.58
CA GLY A 133 -2.57 21.28 -9.73
C GLY A 133 -3.33 21.54 -8.43
N ALA A 134 -4.52 22.16 -8.58
CA ALA A 134 -5.44 22.37 -7.46
C ALA A 134 -6.00 21.04 -6.92
N GLU A 135 -6.18 20.06 -7.80
CA GLU A 135 -6.62 18.71 -7.47
C GLU A 135 -5.46 17.72 -7.61
N GLU A 136 -5.52 16.66 -6.80
CA GLU A 136 -4.63 15.50 -6.91
C GLU A 136 -5.03 14.67 -8.15
N ALA A 137 -4.08 13.95 -8.75
CA ALA A 137 -4.41 13.04 -9.84
C ALA A 137 -5.15 11.80 -9.32
N LYS A 138 -5.86 11.12 -10.24
CA LYS A 138 -6.51 9.83 -9.99
C LYS A 138 -5.53 8.66 -10.14
N GLY A 139 -5.90 7.50 -9.59
CA GLY A 139 -5.16 6.24 -9.74
C GLY A 139 -4.26 5.88 -8.55
N TYR A 140 -4.26 6.67 -7.49
CA TYR A 140 -3.65 6.37 -6.21
C TYR A 140 -4.47 7.06 -5.11
N ILE A 141 -4.28 6.64 -3.86
CA ILE A 141 -4.89 7.29 -2.71
C ILE A 141 -3.91 8.33 -2.18
N ALA A 142 -4.40 9.52 -1.82
CA ALA A 142 -3.61 10.52 -1.13
C ALA A 142 -4.46 11.30 -0.14
N PHE A 143 -4.02 11.41 1.11
CA PHE A 143 -4.76 12.15 2.13
C PHE A 143 -3.82 12.72 3.19
N ASP A 144 -4.30 13.75 3.88
CA ASP A 144 -3.55 14.39 4.95
C ASP A 144 -3.96 13.80 6.31
N ILE A 145 -2.96 13.52 7.15
CA ILE A 145 -3.11 13.27 8.58
C ILE A 145 -2.32 14.32 9.37
N PHE A 146 -2.79 14.63 10.56
CA PHE A 146 -2.09 15.49 11.51
C PHE A 146 -1.71 14.64 12.71
N ILE A 147 -0.42 14.58 13.02
CA ILE A 147 0.08 13.87 14.20
C ILE A 147 0.52 14.91 15.23
N LYS A 148 -0.05 14.83 16.42
CA LYS A 148 0.21 15.71 17.55
C LYS A 148 1.03 14.98 18.58
N ASN A 149 2.24 15.48 18.81
CA ASN A 149 3.18 14.96 19.79
C ASN A 149 3.26 15.91 20.98
N PHE A 150 2.80 15.45 22.15
CA PHE A 150 2.72 16.26 23.38
C PHE A 150 3.96 16.16 24.28
N THR A 151 5.06 15.64 23.76
CA THR A 151 6.23 15.41 24.59
C THR A 151 6.93 16.72 24.93
N GLY A 152 7.15 16.94 26.22
CA GLY A 152 7.79 18.16 26.71
C GLY A 152 6.96 19.43 26.45
N LYS A 153 7.59 20.59 26.69
CA LYS A 153 6.96 21.91 26.53
C LYS A 153 7.62 22.78 25.45
N GLN A 154 8.80 22.39 24.98
CA GLN A 154 9.57 23.19 24.04
C GLN A 154 9.27 22.76 22.61
N TYR A 155 8.90 23.73 21.77
CA TYR A 155 8.81 23.55 20.33
C TYR A 155 10.13 23.98 19.69
N ILE A 156 10.79 23.05 18.99
CA ILE A 156 12.08 23.27 18.33
C ILE A 156 11.81 23.48 16.84
N LYS A 157 12.12 24.67 16.31
CA LYS A 157 11.87 25.01 14.89
C LYS A 157 12.93 24.43 13.96
N GLU A 158 14.13 24.18 14.47
CA GLU A 158 15.23 23.61 13.71
C GLU A 158 14.88 22.22 13.16
N LEU A 159 15.11 22.02 11.87
CA LEU A 159 14.82 20.76 11.16
C LEU A 159 15.97 19.76 11.33
N ASN A 160 16.24 19.36 12.57
CA ASN A 160 17.28 18.40 12.89
C ASN A 160 16.67 17.12 13.48
N GLU A 161 16.72 16.03 12.73
CA GLU A 161 16.19 14.72 13.14
C GLU A 161 16.83 14.21 14.44
N HIS A 162 18.06 14.62 14.76
CA HIS A 162 18.72 14.27 16.03
C HIS A 162 18.08 14.93 17.27
N THR A 163 17.22 15.93 17.06
CA THR A 163 16.46 16.61 18.14
C THR A 163 14.98 16.23 18.11
N GLU A 164 14.59 15.35 17.21
CA GLU A 164 13.23 14.84 17.05
C GLU A 164 13.09 13.47 17.71
N GLU A 165 11.84 13.06 17.93
CA GLU A 165 11.53 11.77 18.54
C GLU A 165 11.24 10.74 17.45
N ALA A 166 11.86 9.57 17.58
CA ALA A 166 11.67 8.45 16.69
C ALA A 166 10.22 7.94 16.73
N ILE A 167 9.66 7.69 15.56
CA ILE A 167 8.34 7.07 15.37
C ILE A 167 8.56 5.73 14.70
N TYR A 168 7.93 4.70 15.25
CA TYR A 168 7.99 3.33 14.78
C TYR A 168 6.63 2.91 14.25
N LEU A 169 6.65 2.14 13.18
CA LEU A 169 5.49 1.39 12.74
C LEU A 169 5.35 0.14 13.65
N THR A 170 4.16 -0.14 14.15
CA THR A 170 3.93 -1.30 15.05
C THR A 170 3.79 -2.61 14.27
N TYR A 171 3.81 -3.74 14.97
CA TYR A 171 3.55 -5.05 14.37
C TYR A 171 2.14 -5.16 13.80
N ASP A 172 1.18 -4.44 14.39
CA ASP A 172 -0.21 -4.41 13.93
C ASP A 172 -0.38 -3.73 12.57
N SER A 173 0.61 -2.96 12.11
CA SER A 173 0.55 -2.34 10.80
C SER A 173 0.70 -3.36 9.68
N ASP A 174 -0.31 -3.46 8.82
CA ASP A 174 -0.35 -4.41 7.72
C ASP A 174 -1.00 -3.81 6.45
N VAL A 175 -0.75 -4.50 5.34
CA VAL A 175 -1.44 -4.29 4.07
C VAL A 175 -1.80 -5.66 3.53
N GLY A 176 -3.09 -5.92 3.39
CA GLY A 176 -3.60 -7.23 3.02
C GLY A 176 -4.77 -7.18 2.05
N ILE A 177 -5.21 -8.36 1.64
CA ILE A 177 -6.46 -8.54 0.92
C ILE A 177 -7.59 -8.57 1.96
N ALA A 178 -8.64 -7.79 1.74
CA ALA A 178 -9.80 -7.83 2.63
C ALA A 178 -10.50 -9.20 2.53
N SER A 179 -10.94 -9.70 3.68
CA SER A 179 -11.50 -11.05 3.87
C SER A 179 -12.76 -11.30 3.01
N SER A 180 -13.51 -10.23 2.70
CA SER A 180 -14.72 -10.25 1.89
C SER A 180 -14.45 -9.79 0.45
N GLY A 181 -14.79 -10.62 -0.54
CA GLY A 181 -14.66 -10.28 -1.97
C GLY A 181 -13.23 -10.29 -2.52
N GLY A 182 -12.21 -10.45 -1.67
CA GLY A 182 -10.82 -10.67 -2.07
C GLY A 182 -10.55 -12.12 -2.49
N VAL A 183 -9.68 -12.32 -3.49
CA VAL A 183 -9.16 -13.63 -3.88
C VAL A 183 -7.66 -13.69 -3.54
N PRO A 184 -7.26 -14.49 -2.54
CA PRO A 184 -5.87 -14.68 -2.15
C PRO A 184 -5.00 -15.24 -3.29
N GLY A 185 -3.71 -14.91 -3.28
CA GLY A 185 -2.70 -15.57 -4.13
C GLY A 185 -2.46 -14.93 -5.51
N TYR A 186 -3.04 -13.76 -5.78
CA TYR A 186 -2.72 -12.97 -6.98
C TYR A 186 -1.59 -11.95 -6.74
N GLY A 187 -1.25 -11.62 -5.49
CA GLY A 187 -0.02 -10.91 -5.10
C GLY A 187 0.00 -9.41 -5.40
N ILE A 188 -1.15 -8.79 -5.67
CA ILE A 188 -1.20 -7.35 -5.95
C ILE A 188 -0.87 -6.50 -4.73
N GLU A 189 -1.19 -7.04 -3.55
CA GLU A 189 -0.87 -6.52 -2.23
C GLU A 189 0.65 -6.37 -2.02
N ASN A 190 1.48 -7.20 -2.67
CA ASN A 190 2.93 -7.14 -2.57
C ASN A 190 3.52 -5.95 -3.37
N SER A 191 2.79 -5.46 -4.38
CA SER A 191 3.21 -4.28 -5.16
C SER A 191 2.75 -2.96 -4.57
N LEU A 192 2.03 -2.96 -3.44
CA LEU A 192 1.59 -1.72 -2.79
C LEU A 192 2.77 -1.02 -2.12
N ARG A 193 2.70 0.31 -2.11
CA ARG A 193 3.62 1.17 -1.37
C ARG A 193 2.84 2.23 -0.62
N VAL A 194 3.32 2.54 0.58
CA VAL A 194 2.75 3.59 1.44
C VAL A 194 3.81 4.64 1.71
N GLY A 195 3.62 5.84 1.17
CA GLY A 195 4.55 6.96 1.29
C GLY A 195 4.09 7.94 2.36
N PHE A 196 4.92 8.19 3.36
CA PHE A 196 4.68 9.18 4.41
C PHE A 196 5.50 10.44 4.12
N VAL A 197 4.82 11.51 3.74
CA VAL A 197 5.46 12.79 3.41
C VAL A 197 5.28 13.79 4.55
N GLN A 198 6.36 14.13 5.24
CA GLN A 198 6.34 15.19 6.26
C GLN A 198 6.31 16.56 5.58
N ILE A 199 5.14 17.18 5.54
CA ILE A 199 4.94 18.45 4.82
C ILE A 199 5.53 19.62 5.62
N GLY A 200 5.16 19.70 6.90
CA GLY A 200 5.56 20.77 7.79
C GLY A 200 4.97 20.55 9.17
N ARG A 201 5.24 21.47 10.08
CA ARG A 201 4.75 21.41 11.45
C ARG A 201 4.48 22.79 12.06
N VAL A 202 3.66 22.80 13.09
CA VAL A 202 3.38 23.94 13.98
C VAL A 202 3.59 23.52 15.43
N ILE A 203 3.52 24.48 16.37
CA ILE A 203 3.58 24.19 17.80
C ILE A 203 2.40 23.30 18.24
N GLY A 204 2.66 22.38 19.17
CA GLY A 204 1.68 21.41 19.67
C GLY A 204 0.47 22.03 20.37
N SER A 205 0.57 23.28 20.82
CA SER A 205 -0.53 24.03 21.42
C SER A 205 -1.38 24.82 20.42
N GLU A 206 -1.12 24.72 19.12
CA GLU A 206 -1.94 25.39 18.10
C GLU A 206 -3.38 24.83 18.13
N MET A 207 -4.36 25.73 18.09
CA MET A 207 -5.79 25.42 18.15
C MET A 207 -6.56 25.93 16.92
N ASN A 208 -5.93 26.77 16.10
CA ASN A 208 -6.50 27.26 14.86
C ASN A 208 -6.44 26.19 13.79
N GLN A 209 -7.61 25.60 13.51
CA GLN A 209 -7.76 24.56 12.49
C GLN A 209 -7.21 24.97 11.12
N LYS A 210 -7.40 26.24 10.70
CA LYS A 210 -6.91 26.71 9.39
C LYS A 210 -5.38 26.76 9.32
N THR A 211 -4.72 27.09 10.43
CA THR A 211 -3.26 27.05 10.52
C THR A 211 -2.76 25.61 10.40
N ILE A 212 -3.39 24.67 11.11
CA ILE A 212 -3.02 23.25 11.11
C ILE A 212 -3.25 22.62 9.74
N THR A 213 -4.45 22.77 9.16
CA THR A 213 -4.77 22.15 7.87
C THR A 213 -4.03 22.80 6.70
N GLY A 214 -3.68 24.08 6.83
CA GLY A 214 -2.92 24.89 5.87
C GLY A 214 -1.40 24.72 5.92
N ILE A 215 -0.85 23.79 6.70
CA ILE A 215 0.60 23.51 6.73
C ILE A 215 1.12 23.14 5.32
N THR A 216 2.24 23.73 4.92
CA THR A 216 2.93 23.50 3.63
C THR A 216 4.43 23.28 3.81
N CYS A 217 5.14 22.95 2.73
CA CYS A 217 6.62 22.90 2.71
C CYS A 217 7.32 24.23 2.98
N SER A 218 6.59 25.36 2.99
CA SER A 218 7.18 26.70 3.09
C SER A 218 7.04 27.25 4.50
N ASP A 219 8.10 27.91 4.98
CA ASP A 219 8.08 28.58 6.27
C ASP A 219 7.15 29.79 6.27
N THR A 220 6.40 29.95 7.36
CA THR A 220 5.66 31.17 7.72
C THR A 220 6.02 31.58 9.16
N GLU A 221 5.31 32.56 9.73
CA GLU A 221 5.49 32.92 11.13
C GLU A 221 5.14 31.74 12.08
N GLU A 222 4.06 31.03 11.74
CA GLU A 222 3.50 29.90 12.48
C GLU A 222 4.01 28.53 12.00
N VAL A 223 4.18 28.38 10.68
CA VAL A 223 4.52 27.10 10.04
C VAL A 223 6.02 26.96 9.87
N THR A 224 6.55 25.81 10.27
CA THR A 224 7.90 25.35 9.93
C THR A 224 7.77 24.30 8.82
N GLY A 225 8.20 24.64 7.61
CA GLY A 225 8.12 23.76 6.44
C GLY A 225 9.19 22.68 6.49
N ILE A 226 8.86 21.42 6.16
CA ILE A 226 9.79 20.29 6.23
C ILE A 226 10.14 19.79 4.82
N CYS A 227 9.24 19.02 4.22
CA CYS A 227 9.37 18.37 2.91
C CYS A 227 10.73 17.73 2.68
N ARG A 228 11.06 16.80 3.59
CA ARG A 228 12.03 15.72 3.35
C ARG A 228 11.48 14.80 2.25
N ASP A 229 12.36 14.05 1.60
CA ASP A 229 11.90 12.96 0.74
C ASP A 229 11.02 12.02 1.56
N ALA A 230 9.98 11.49 0.92
CA ALA A 230 9.03 10.58 1.55
C ALA A 230 9.76 9.34 2.08
N VAL A 231 9.40 8.94 3.29
CA VAL A 231 9.70 7.58 3.72
C VAL A 231 8.64 6.68 3.11
N ILE A 232 9.06 5.67 2.36
CA ILE A 232 8.16 4.76 1.67
C ILE A 232 8.27 3.39 2.31
N TRP A 233 7.15 2.92 2.82
CA TRP A 233 6.98 1.57 3.31
C TRP A 233 6.57 0.63 2.18
N GLU A 234 7.30 -0.48 2.08
CA GLU A 234 7.01 -1.66 1.28
C GLU A 234 6.53 -2.78 2.22
N PRO A 235 5.21 -2.97 2.34
CA PRO A 235 4.66 -4.14 3.01
C PRO A 235 4.92 -5.40 2.19
N ASN A 236 4.93 -6.56 2.84
CA ASN A 236 5.08 -7.87 2.22
C ASN A 236 6.37 -8.00 1.36
N ASP A 237 7.47 -7.40 1.80
CA ASP A 237 8.69 -7.17 0.99
C ASP A 237 9.40 -8.44 0.50
N THR A 238 9.11 -9.60 1.10
CA THR A 238 9.64 -10.89 0.67
C THR A 238 8.62 -11.76 -0.05
N ALA A 239 7.35 -11.37 -0.10
CA ALA A 239 6.28 -12.17 -0.69
C ALA A 239 6.19 -11.89 -2.19
N HIS A 240 6.18 -12.94 -3.01
CA HIS A 240 6.12 -12.83 -4.46
C HIS A 240 5.14 -13.84 -5.05
N ALA A 241 4.19 -13.37 -5.85
CA ALA A 241 3.22 -14.26 -6.47
C ALA A 241 3.91 -15.20 -7.46
N LYS A 242 3.56 -16.49 -7.39
CA LYS A 242 4.12 -17.53 -8.27
C LYS A 242 4.03 -17.15 -9.76
N GLY A 243 2.89 -16.62 -10.19
CA GLY A 243 2.68 -16.19 -11.58
C GLY A 243 3.62 -15.04 -11.98
N SER A 244 3.90 -14.12 -11.06
CA SER A 244 4.83 -13.02 -11.27
C SER A 244 6.27 -13.50 -11.41
N ILE A 245 6.69 -14.42 -10.53
CA ILE A 245 8.01 -15.06 -10.59
C ILE A 245 8.20 -15.80 -11.92
N GLU A 246 7.21 -16.61 -12.33
CA GLU A 246 7.25 -17.34 -13.59
C GLU A 246 7.35 -16.39 -14.78
N TYR A 247 6.50 -15.36 -14.82
CA TYR A 247 6.50 -14.35 -15.88
C TYR A 247 7.83 -13.60 -15.98
N TYR A 248 8.41 -13.18 -14.85
CA TYR A 248 9.73 -12.54 -14.82
C TYR A 248 10.83 -13.46 -15.36
N ASN A 249 10.89 -14.70 -14.87
CA ASN A 249 11.92 -15.66 -15.27
C ASN A 249 11.84 -16.06 -16.74
N GLU A 250 10.64 -15.98 -17.34
CA GLU A 250 10.42 -16.22 -18.77
C GLU A 250 10.78 -15.02 -19.66
N THR A 251 10.49 -13.80 -19.21
CA THR A 251 10.61 -12.59 -20.03
C THR A 251 11.96 -11.88 -19.89
N CYS A 252 12.55 -11.89 -18.70
CA CYS A 252 13.79 -11.15 -18.43
C CYS A 252 15.00 -11.84 -19.05
N LYS A 253 15.80 -11.08 -19.80
CA LYS A 253 17.14 -11.50 -20.25
C LYS A 253 18.21 -10.53 -19.83
N LYS A 254 19.36 -11.06 -19.45
CA LYS A 254 20.53 -10.24 -19.11
C LYS A 254 20.90 -9.35 -20.31
N ARG A 255 21.15 -8.08 -20.01
CA ARG A 255 21.39 -7.04 -21.02
C ARG A 255 22.84 -6.57 -20.97
N THR A 256 23.48 -6.52 -22.13
CA THR A 256 24.89 -6.16 -22.32
C THR A 256 25.06 -4.94 -23.24
N GLY A 257 24.09 -4.70 -24.12
CA GLY A 257 24.12 -3.61 -25.10
C GLY A 257 23.15 -2.47 -24.78
N ARG A 258 23.44 -1.29 -25.33
CA ARG A 258 22.60 -0.09 -25.15
C ARG A 258 21.30 -0.18 -25.95
N ASP A 259 21.33 -0.71 -27.17
CA ASP A 259 20.12 -0.74 -28.00
C ASP A 259 19.17 -1.85 -27.55
N ILE A 260 18.10 -1.47 -26.87
CA ILE A 260 17.06 -2.39 -26.39
C ILE A 260 16.32 -3.13 -27.53
N ARG A 261 16.48 -2.76 -28.79
CA ARG A 261 15.86 -3.44 -29.93
C ARG A 261 16.78 -4.44 -30.61
N ASP A 262 18.09 -4.35 -30.37
CA ASP A 262 19.06 -5.30 -30.94
C ASP A 262 19.07 -6.59 -30.13
N PHE A 263 18.84 -7.73 -30.78
CA PHE A 263 18.92 -9.05 -30.15
C PHE A 263 20.30 -9.31 -29.54
N ASN A 264 21.38 -8.76 -30.11
CA ASN A 264 22.73 -8.93 -29.60
C ASN A 264 23.00 -8.12 -28.32
N SER A 265 22.11 -7.18 -27.96
CA SER A 265 22.17 -6.48 -26.68
C SER A 265 21.74 -7.36 -25.50
N TYR A 266 21.24 -8.58 -25.76
CA TYR A 266 20.74 -9.49 -24.74
C TYR A 266 21.40 -10.86 -24.85
N GLY A 267 21.58 -11.53 -23.72
CA GLY A 267 22.12 -12.89 -23.69
C GLY A 267 22.09 -13.50 -22.30
N GLY A 268 21.76 -14.78 -22.22
CA GLY A 268 21.58 -15.47 -20.94
C GLY A 268 20.28 -15.06 -20.22
N LYS A 269 20.06 -15.67 -19.05
CA LYS A 269 18.92 -15.39 -18.17
C LYS A 269 19.28 -14.29 -17.17
N CYS A 270 18.28 -13.57 -16.68
CA CYS A 270 18.44 -12.71 -15.50
C CYS A 270 18.70 -13.54 -14.24
N LYS A 271 19.03 -12.87 -13.13
CA LYS A 271 18.98 -13.51 -11.81
C LYS A 271 17.56 -13.98 -11.54
N THR A 272 17.39 -15.08 -10.82
CA THR A 272 16.06 -15.59 -10.45
C THR A 272 15.55 -14.89 -9.21
N ILE A 273 14.27 -14.53 -9.20
CA ILE A 273 13.54 -14.08 -8.01
C ILE A 273 12.86 -15.30 -7.38
N LYS A 274 12.76 -15.33 -6.05
CA LYS A 274 12.09 -16.39 -5.30
C LYS A 274 11.17 -15.77 -4.26
N ASP A 275 10.05 -16.42 -4.04
CA ASP A 275 9.18 -16.13 -2.91
C ASP A 275 9.93 -16.37 -1.58
N GLY A 276 9.71 -15.50 -0.60
CA GLY A 276 10.42 -15.45 0.67
C GLY A 276 11.78 -14.74 0.63
N GLU A 277 12.19 -14.16 -0.50
CA GLU A 277 13.44 -13.39 -0.63
C GLU A 277 13.14 -11.96 -1.11
N TYR A 278 13.72 -10.95 -0.46
CA TYR A 278 13.58 -9.54 -0.88
C TYR A 278 14.11 -9.31 -2.30
N ALA A 279 13.29 -8.69 -3.16
CA ALA A 279 13.66 -8.26 -4.50
C ALA A 279 13.65 -6.73 -4.62
N PRO A 280 14.77 -6.07 -4.99
CA PRO A 280 14.83 -4.61 -5.00
C PRO A 280 14.10 -4.00 -6.21
N THR A 281 13.30 -2.96 -5.96
CA THR A 281 12.63 -2.21 -7.04
C THR A 281 13.46 -1.05 -7.57
N TYR A 282 13.50 -0.92 -8.90
CA TYR A 282 14.19 0.16 -9.60
C TYR A 282 13.18 1.21 -10.06
N VAL A 283 12.91 2.21 -9.22
CA VAL A 283 11.89 3.24 -9.44
C VAL A 283 12.28 4.28 -10.49
N ILE A 284 11.29 4.89 -11.11
CA ILE A 284 11.47 5.96 -12.10
C ILE A 284 11.80 7.28 -11.38
N THR A 285 12.90 7.92 -11.78
CA THR A 285 13.36 9.20 -11.20
C THR A 285 13.23 10.39 -12.16
N SER A 286 12.90 10.15 -13.43
CA SER A 286 12.75 11.18 -14.45
C SER A 286 11.95 10.69 -15.66
N PRO A 287 11.37 11.59 -16.50
CA PRO A 287 10.61 11.18 -17.67
C PRO A 287 11.42 10.32 -18.64
N ILE A 288 10.84 9.20 -19.09
CA ILE A 288 11.51 8.25 -19.96
C ILE A 288 11.01 8.41 -21.40
N LYS A 289 11.89 8.99 -22.23
CA LYS A 289 11.76 9.08 -23.69
C LYS A 289 12.44 7.91 -24.42
N SER A 290 12.08 7.69 -25.68
CA SER A 290 12.60 6.56 -26.47
C SER A 290 14.11 6.62 -26.71
N SER A 291 14.72 7.82 -26.65
CA SER A 291 16.16 8.03 -26.80
C SER A 291 16.99 7.53 -25.61
N HIS A 292 16.35 7.21 -24.49
CA HIS A 292 17.06 6.68 -23.31
C HIS A 292 17.32 5.18 -23.41
N HIS A 293 16.58 4.45 -24.25
CA HIS A 293 16.69 2.99 -24.39
C HIS A 293 16.58 2.28 -23.03
N VAL A 294 15.54 2.59 -22.26
CA VAL A 294 15.28 1.94 -20.96
C VAL A 294 14.47 0.67 -21.18
N ASP A 295 14.96 -0.43 -20.60
CA ASP A 295 14.19 -1.66 -20.44
C ASP A 295 13.63 -1.72 -19.01
N ILE A 296 12.44 -2.28 -18.84
CA ILE A 296 11.75 -2.37 -17.54
C ILE A 296 12.57 -3.15 -16.49
N TYR A 297 13.44 -4.07 -16.93
CA TYR A 297 14.29 -4.86 -16.03
C TYR A 297 15.69 -4.28 -15.87
N ASP A 298 15.95 -3.03 -16.29
CA ASP A 298 17.24 -2.37 -16.09
C ASP A 298 17.55 -2.21 -14.60
N GLY A 299 18.54 -2.94 -14.11
CA GLY A 299 18.96 -2.92 -12.72
C GLY A 299 20.04 -3.96 -12.43
N ALA A 300 20.89 -3.71 -11.43
CA ALA A 300 21.99 -4.62 -11.07
C ALA A 300 21.49 -5.98 -10.56
N ALA A 301 20.35 -5.99 -9.86
CA ALA A 301 19.69 -7.20 -9.37
C ALA A 301 18.86 -7.92 -10.45
N TYR A 302 18.50 -7.24 -11.54
CA TYR A 302 17.66 -7.79 -12.60
C TYR A 302 18.48 -8.19 -13.84
N ASN A 303 18.39 -7.43 -14.94
CA ASN A 303 19.10 -7.74 -16.18
C ASN A 303 20.60 -7.39 -16.14
N GLY A 304 21.09 -6.81 -15.04
CA GLY A 304 22.48 -6.43 -14.82
C GLY A 304 22.92 -5.13 -15.50
N TYR A 305 22.02 -4.42 -16.19
CA TYR A 305 22.34 -3.21 -16.93
C TYR A 305 22.16 -1.96 -16.06
N THR A 306 23.27 -1.32 -15.70
CA THR A 306 23.31 -0.19 -14.74
C THR A 306 23.64 1.15 -15.39
N LYS A 307 23.66 1.23 -16.73
CA LYS A 307 23.96 2.49 -17.45
C LYS A 307 22.74 3.39 -17.60
N THR A 308 21.56 2.92 -17.19
CA THR A 308 20.32 3.68 -17.20
C THR A 308 20.32 4.66 -16.02
N THR A 309 20.04 5.94 -16.29
CA THR A 309 19.97 6.98 -15.25
C THR A 309 18.54 7.35 -14.86
N GLN A 310 17.56 6.83 -15.60
CA GLN A 310 16.13 7.10 -15.37
C GLN A 310 15.53 6.19 -14.30
N LEU A 311 16.20 5.07 -14.00
CA LEU A 311 15.81 4.13 -12.96
C LEU A 311 16.85 4.16 -11.85
N LYS A 312 16.40 4.04 -10.61
CA LYS A 312 17.26 3.98 -9.43
C LYS A 312 16.70 2.94 -8.47
N GLU A 313 17.58 2.13 -7.89
CA GLU A 313 17.20 1.26 -6.79
C GLU A 313 16.65 2.09 -5.63
N GLN A 314 15.44 1.77 -5.18
CA GLN A 314 14.79 2.47 -4.09
C GLN A 314 15.10 1.78 -2.76
N SER A 315 15.45 2.57 -1.75
CA SER A 315 15.63 2.09 -0.38
C SER A 315 14.31 2.25 0.35
N TYR A 316 13.51 1.19 0.39
CA TYR A 316 12.26 1.18 1.16
C TYR A 316 12.52 0.91 2.65
N PHE A 317 11.61 1.41 3.49
CA PHE A 317 11.36 0.81 4.78
C PHE A 317 10.51 -0.44 4.53
N THR A 318 10.86 -1.60 5.09
CA THR A 318 10.18 -2.86 4.74
C THR A 318 9.62 -3.56 5.99
N ASP A 319 8.79 -4.59 5.80
CA ASP A 319 8.32 -5.40 6.93
C ASP A 319 9.48 -6.11 7.63
N THR A 320 10.43 -6.64 6.86
CA THR A 320 11.70 -7.15 7.43
C THR A 320 12.39 -6.15 8.36
N LEU A 321 12.36 -4.84 8.06
CA LEU A 321 12.93 -3.79 8.92
C LEU A 321 12.02 -3.38 10.08
N LYS A 322 10.69 -3.38 9.86
CA LYS A 322 9.65 -3.10 10.85
C LYS A 322 9.71 -4.11 12.00
N GLU A 323 9.96 -5.37 11.65
CA GLU A 323 9.93 -6.52 12.55
C GLU A 323 11.24 -6.77 13.31
N LEU A 324 12.27 -5.97 13.04
CA LEU A 324 13.50 -5.99 13.85
C LEU A 324 13.18 -5.64 15.31
N ARG A 325 13.85 -6.32 16.23
CA ARG A 325 13.57 -6.27 17.67
C ARG A 325 14.55 -5.37 18.43
N GLY A 326 14.09 -4.90 19.59
CA GLY A 326 14.87 -4.16 20.58
C GLY A 326 15.71 -3.02 19.99
N ILE A 327 17.04 -3.12 20.14
CA ILE A 327 17.95 -2.09 19.65
C ILE A 327 18.11 -2.11 18.12
N ASP A 328 17.71 -3.15 17.42
CA ASP A 328 17.81 -3.20 15.96
C ASP A 328 16.55 -2.65 15.27
N ARG A 329 15.43 -2.53 16.01
CA ARG A 329 14.19 -1.94 15.51
C ARG A 329 14.42 -0.56 14.90
N ARG A 330 13.93 -0.37 13.68
CA ARG A 330 14.15 0.85 12.90
C ARG A 330 12.95 1.79 12.98
N PRO A 331 13.17 3.09 13.22
CA PRO A 331 12.10 4.07 13.10
C PRO A 331 11.74 4.26 11.62
N ILE A 332 10.46 4.56 11.37
CA ILE A 332 10.00 4.92 10.03
C ILE A 332 10.28 6.41 9.76
N PHE A 333 10.05 7.30 10.72
CA PHE A 333 10.44 8.72 10.64
C PHE A 333 10.57 9.32 12.04
N SER A 334 10.91 10.61 12.14
CA SER A 334 10.98 11.35 13.41
C SER A 334 10.04 12.56 13.44
N ILE A 335 9.49 12.90 14.59
CA ILE A 335 8.61 14.06 14.80
C ILE A 335 9.13 14.91 15.96
N ALA A 336 9.07 16.24 15.83
CA ALA A 336 9.49 17.14 16.91
C ALA A 336 8.58 17.04 18.14
N ALA A 337 9.19 17.17 19.31
CA ALA A 337 8.51 17.40 20.58
C ALA A 337 7.61 18.64 20.53
N ASN A 338 6.51 18.63 21.30
CA ASN A 338 5.49 19.67 21.35
C ASN A 338 5.14 20.24 19.97
N SER A 339 4.73 19.39 19.03
CA SER A 339 4.41 19.78 17.66
C SER A 339 3.14 19.11 17.12
N ILE A 340 2.49 19.76 16.16
CA ILE A 340 1.53 19.14 15.25
C ILE A 340 2.20 19.08 13.88
N THR A 341 2.43 17.88 13.37
CA THR A 341 3.06 17.64 12.07
C THR A 341 2.01 17.18 11.07
N LYS A 342 1.97 17.84 9.90
CA LYS A 342 1.15 17.39 8.77
C LYS A 342 1.93 16.34 7.99
N ILE A 343 1.37 15.15 7.88
CA ILE A 343 1.88 14.09 7.02
C ILE A 343 0.88 13.87 5.90
N ARG A 344 1.34 13.97 4.65
CA ARG A 344 0.55 13.54 3.50
C ARG A 344 0.90 12.10 3.18
N VAL A 345 -0.09 11.22 3.29
CA VAL A 345 0.04 9.80 3.00
C VAL A 345 -0.30 9.58 1.54
N TYR A 346 0.50 8.78 0.84
CA TYR A 346 0.24 8.31 -0.52
C TYR A 346 0.21 6.79 -0.52
N ILE A 347 -0.75 6.19 -1.21
CA ILE A 347 -0.82 4.73 -1.38
C ILE A 347 -1.01 4.43 -2.86
N TRP A 348 -0.10 3.65 -3.42
CA TRP A 348 -0.10 3.33 -4.84
C TRP A 348 0.41 1.92 -5.12
N LEU A 349 0.17 1.47 -6.34
CA LEU A 349 0.80 0.27 -6.89
C LEU A 349 2.11 0.67 -7.57
N GLU A 350 3.23 0.16 -7.08
CA GLU A 350 4.54 0.48 -7.64
C GLU A 350 4.70 -0.18 -9.00
N GLY A 351 4.75 0.63 -10.05
CA GLY A 351 4.75 0.19 -11.44
C GLY A 351 6.02 -0.54 -11.89
N GLN A 352 7.10 -0.46 -11.11
CA GLN A 352 8.37 -1.16 -11.36
C GLN A 352 8.56 -2.40 -10.48
N ASP A 353 7.62 -2.64 -9.57
CA ASP A 353 7.60 -3.83 -8.75
C ASP A 353 7.37 -5.08 -9.62
N ILE A 354 7.97 -6.20 -9.25
CA ILE A 354 7.91 -7.42 -10.06
C ILE A 354 6.54 -8.11 -10.02
N ASP A 355 5.84 -7.97 -8.89
CA ASP A 355 4.50 -8.51 -8.73
C ASP A 355 3.45 -7.69 -9.47
N ASN A 356 3.82 -6.49 -9.94
CA ASN A 356 2.95 -5.64 -10.72
C ASN A 356 2.95 -6.04 -12.21
N ASN A 357 2.25 -7.13 -12.52
CA ASN A 357 2.08 -7.62 -13.89
C ASN A 357 0.65 -8.09 -14.16
N SER A 358 0.32 -8.31 -15.45
CA SER A 358 -1.04 -8.60 -15.91
C SER A 358 -1.71 -9.84 -15.30
N LEU A 359 -0.96 -10.72 -14.62
CA LEU A 359 -1.49 -11.92 -13.95
C LEU A 359 -1.98 -11.65 -12.51
N ALA A 360 -1.61 -10.51 -11.92
CA ALA A 360 -1.92 -10.16 -10.53
C ALA A 360 -3.31 -9.51 -10.33
N PHE A 361 -4.11 -9.36 -11.40
CA PHE A 361 -5.29 -8.49 -11.37
C PHE A 361 -6.62 -9.25 -11.43
N LYS A 362 -7.18 -9.56 -10.26
CA LYS A 362 -8.61 -9.88 -10.11
C LYS A 362 -9.17 -9.31 -8.82
N GLY A 363 -10.06 -8.30 -8.95
CA GLY A 363 -11.20 -8.04 -8.05
C GLY A 363 -10.96 -7.98 -6.54
N ASN A 364 -9.75 -7.66 -6.07
CA ASN A 364 -9.46 -7.69 -4.63
C ASN A 364 -9.89 -6.37 -3.98
N LYS A 365 -10.59 -6.47 -2.84
CA LYS A 365 -10.66 -5.37 -1.86
C LYS A 365 -9.34 -5.38 -1.08
N ILE A 366 -8.76 -4.21 -0.84
CA ILE A 366 -7.49 -4.06 -0.10
C ILE A 366 -7.81 -3.48 1.28
N SER A 367 -7.32 -4.11 2.33
CA SER A 367 -7.38 -3.59 3.70
C SER A 367 -6.00 -3.12 4.13
N MET A 368 -5.95 -2.00 4.83
CA MET A 368 -4.70 -1.39 5.28
C MET A 368 -4.86 -0.89 6.70
N HIS A 369 -3.91 -1.22 7.54
CA HIS A 369 -3.82 -0.69 8.90
C HIS A 369 -2.44 -0.12 9.14
N PHE A 370 -2.35 1.12 9.62
CA PHE A 370 -1.06 1.71 10.03
C PHE A 370 -1.13 2.20 11.48
N ALA A 371 -0.37 1.56 12.36
CA ALA A 371 -0.24 1.95 13.76
C ALA A 371 1.15 2.50 14.08
N PHE A 372 1.19 3.64 14.78
CA PHE A 372 2.42 4.34 15.16
C PHE A 372 2.68 4.29 16.67
N THR A 373 3.94 4.13 17.05
CA THR A 373 4.38 4.27 18.45
C THR A 373 5.67 5.06 18.55
N LYS A 374 5.90 5.67 19.71
CA LYS A 374 7.20 6.20 20.10
C LYS A 374 8.10 5.15 20.76
N ASP A 375 7.51 4.06 21.21
CA ASP A 375 8.22 3.03 21.94
C ASP A 375 9.04 2.18 20.98
N ARG A 376 10.36 2.31 21.11
CA ARG A 376 11.31 1.47 20.39
C ARG A 376 11.13 0.01 20.76
N PHE A 377 11.00 -0.26 22.05
CA PHE A 377 10.82 -1.60 22.57
C PHE A 377 9.35 -1.96 22.52
N SER A 378 9.06 -3.10 21.92
CA SER A 378 7.79 -3.79 22.11
C SER A 378 7.81 -4.54 23.44
N MET A 379 6.64 -4.98 23.93
CA MET A 379 6.59 -5.82 25.13
C MET A 379 7.44 -7.09 24.99
N LEU A 380 7.57 -7.65 23.78
CA LEU A 380 8.48 -8.76 23.47
C LEU A 380 9.93 -8.50 23.88
N ASP A 381 10.42 -7.28 23.68
CA ASP A 381 11.82 -6.95 23.87
C ASP A 381 12.18 -6.80 25.35
N MET A 382 11.17 -6.60 26.20
CA MET A 382 11.33 -6.38 27.64
C MET A 382 11.35 -7.68 28.45
N ALA A 383 11.15 -8.85 27.80
CA ALA A 383 11.08 -10.17 28.44
C ALA A 383 12.46 -10.83 28.75
N GLY A 384 13.60 -10.21 28.39
CA GLY A 384 14.94 -10.54 28.93
C GLY A 384 15.65 -11.83 28.41
N ASP A 385 16.97 -11.90 28.58
CA ASP A 385 17.90 -12.88 27.95
C ASP A 385 17.83 -14.36 28.45
N GLY A 386 16.70 -14.78 29.03
CA GLY A 386 16.33 -16.20 29.21
C GLY A 386 15.24 -16.65 28.23
N TYR A 387 14.76 -15.70 27.43
CA TYR A 387 13.69 -15.81 26.45
C TYR A 387 14.29 -16.21 25.10
N GLU A 388 14.42 -17.52 24.85
CA GLU A 388 14.39 -17.95 23.46
C GLU A 388 12.94 -17.78 23.00
N PRO A 389 12.64 -17.00 21.94
CA PRO A 389 11.32 -16.98 21.35
C PRO A 389 11.12 -18.36 20.71
N LEU A 390 10.74 -19.34 21.53
CA LEU A 390 10.47 -20.69 21.11
C LEU A 390 9.12 -20.65 20.41
N ASP A 391 9.18 -20.52 19.08
CA ASP A 391 8.24 -21.22 18.20
C ASP A 391 6.76 -20.98 18.55
N ASP A 392 6.42 -19.72 18.87
CA ASP A 392 5.03 -19.36 19.11
C ASP A 392 4.35 -19.21 17.74
N GLU A 393 3.73 -20.30 17.30
CA GLU A 393 2.87 -20.39 16.11
C GLU A 393 1.38 -20.25 16.48
N TRP A 394 1.05 -19.98 17.75
CA TRP A 394 -0.33 -19.95 18.22
C TRP A 394 -0.97 -18.62 17.84
N LYS A 395 -2.00 -18.68 17.00
CA LYS A 395 -2.77 -17.51 16.64
C LYS A 395 -3.74 -17.16 17.78
N PRO A 396 -3.92 -15.87 18.10
CA PRO A 396 -4.99 -15.44 18.97
C PRO A 396 -6.37 -15.88 18.46
N VAL A 397 -7.29 -16.02 19.39
CA VAL A 397 -8.69 -16.35 19.13
C VAL A 397 -9.56 -15.23 19.68
N ILE A 398 -10.33 -14.60 18.79
CA ILE A 398 -11.30 -13.56 19.14
C ILE A 398 -12.65 -14.22 19.47
N THR A 399 -13.29 -13.78 20.54
CA THR A 399 -14.65 -14.19 20.94
C THR A 399 -15.50 -12.95 21.16
N LEU A 400 -16.74 -12.96 20.67
CA LEU A 400 -17.70 -11.87 20.83
C LEU A 400 -18.71 -12.15 21.95
N ASP A 401 -19.12 -11.10 22.65
CA ASP A 401 -20.23 -11.11 23.62
C ASP A 401 -21.20 -9.96 23.32
N PRO A 402 -22.44 -10.24 22.87
CA PRO A 402 -22.95 -11.58 22.56
C PRO A 402 -22.26 -12.19 21.33
N ASP A 403 -22.23 -13.53 21.28
CA ASP A 403 -21.72 -14.28 20.12
C ASP A 403 -22.75 -14.19 18.98
N ILE A 404 -22.59 -13.17 18.14
CA ILE A 404 -23.46 -12.88 17.00
C ILE A 404 -22.63 -12.53 15.77
N ASP A 405 -23.13 -12.94 14.62
CA ASP A 405 -22.56 -12.69 13.28
C ASP A 405 -23.43 -11.74 12.45
N GLU A 406 -24.64 -11.38 12.91
CA GLU A 406 -25.55 -10.47 12.23
C GLU A 406 -26.25 -9.48 13.20
N ILE A 407 -26.33 -8.21 12.79
CA ILE A 407 -27.08 -7.13 13.46
C ILE A 407 -27.96 -6.44 12.44
N ILE A 408 -29.24 -6.22 12.78
CA ILE A 408 -30.17 -5.47 11.94
C ILE A 408 -30.60 -4.21 12.71
N ILE A 409 -30.47 -3.05 12.08
CA ILE A 409 -30.91 -1.74 12.61
C ILE A 409 -31.72 -0.97 11.57
N GLY A 410 -32.65 -0.13 12.02
CA GLY A 410 -33.32 0.85 11.17
C GLY A 410 -32.44 2.06 10.85
N VAL A 411 -32.74 2.78 9.77
CA VAL A 411 -32.05 4.04 9.42
C VAL A 411 -32.08 5.02 10.59
N GLY A 412 -30.89 5.46 11.00
CA GLY A 412 -30.65 6.40 12.09
C GLY A 412 -30.69 5.79 13.50
N GLU A 413 -30.92 4.48 13.62
CA GLU A 413 -30.83 3.78 14.91
C GLU A 413 -29.38 3.63 15.38
N GLU A 414 -29.21 3.55 16.71
CA GLU A 414 -27.89 3.39 17.32
C GLU A 414 -27.36 1.98 17.07
N LEU A 415 -26.18 1.87 16.47
CA LEU A 415 -25.46 0.61 16.32
C LEU A 415 -24.66 0.32 17.59
N ILE A 416 -24.97 -0.79 18.26
CA ILE A 416 -24.19 -1.31 19.38
C ILE A 416 -23.45 -2.57 18.93
N LEU A 417 -22.13 -2.50 18.91
CA LEU A 417 -21.28 -3.63 18.53
C LEU A 417 -21.06 -4.59 19.72
N PRO A 418 -20.92 -5.91 19.46
CA PRO A 418 -20.51 -6.88 20.47
C PRO A 418 -19.18 -6.51 21.11
N ARG A 419 -19.04 -6.84 22.39
CA ARG A 419 -17.74 -6.73 23.06
C ARG A 419 -16.86 -7.86 22.56
N ALA A 420 -15.69 -7.53 22.04
CA ALA A 420 -14.71 -8.52 21.67
C ALA A 420 -13.74 -8.78 22.82
N THR A 421 -13.34 -10.04 22.96
CA THR A 421 -12.25 -10.51 23.82
C THR A 421 -11.31 -11.34 22.99
N ALA A 422 -10.01 -11.28 23.29
CA ALA A 422 -9.01 -12.04 22.57
C ALA A 422 -8.16 -12.79 23.58
N ILE A 423 -8.06 -14.10 23.37
CA ILE A 423 -7.18 -14.98 24.12
C ILE A 423 -6.13 -15.54 23.17
N ASP A 424 -4.95 -15.80 23.70
CA ASP A 424 -3.92 -16.59 23.03
C ASP A 424 -3.59 -17.79 23.93
N LYS A 425 -3.07 -18.88 23.36
CA LYS A 425 -2.68 -20.05 24.16
C LYS A 425 -1.60 -19.69 25.19
N VAL A 426 -0.80 -18.65 24.92
CA VAL A 426 0.06 -18.00 25.91
C VAL A 426 -0.76 -16.92 26.65
N SER A 427 -1.84 -17.31 27.33
CA SER A 427 -2.72 -16.38 28.07
C SER A 427 -2.11 -15.90 29.40
N GLU A 428 -0.88 -16.30 29.72
CA GLU A 428 -0.16 -15.90 30.91
C GLU A 428 1.20 -15.31 30.52
N ASP A 429 1.59 -14.19 31.14
CA ASP A 429 2.99 -13.77 31.12
C ASP A 429 3.85 -14.75 31.94
N GLU A 430 5.16 -14.56 31.92
CA GLU A 430 6.11 -15.41 32.65
C GLU A 430 6.04 -15.31 34.20
N PHE A 431 5.16 -14.46 34.75
CA PHE A 431 4.82 -14.41 36.19
C PHE A 431 3.49 -15.10 36.51
N GLY A 432 2.81 -15.66 35.51
CA GLY A 432 1.47 -16.23 35.63
C GLY A 432 0.37 -15.17 35.66
N ASN A 433 0.64 -13.94 35.21
CA ASN A 433 -0.39 -12.92 35.10
C ASN A 433 -1.16 -13.10 33.80
N ASP A 434 -2.47 -13.05 33.90
CA ASP A 434 -3.38 -13.09 32.76
C ASP A 434 -3.16 -11.87 31.86
N ILE A 435 -2.66 -12.09 30.63
CA ILE A 435 -2.48 -11.04 29.63
C ILE A 435 -3.65 -10.91 28.66
N THR A 436 -4.73 -11.67 28.86
CA THR A 436 -5.97 -11.58 28.07
C THR A 436 -6.48 -10.16 28.01
N GLU A 437 -6.37 -9.39 29.10
CA GLU A 437 -6.79 -7.99 29.14
C GLU A 437 -5.97 -7.11 28.19
N TYR A 438 -4.64 -7.32 28.13
CA TYR A 438 -3.77 -6.57 27.22
C TYR A 438 -3.96 -6.96 25.75
N LEU A 439 -4.18 -8.25 25.46
CA LEU A 439 -4.49 -8.70 24.10
C LEU A 439 -5.87 -8.20 23.64
N THR A 440 -6.86 -8.26 24.54
CA THR A 440 -8.21 -7.74 24.28
C THR A 440 -8.20 -6.25 23.98
N GLN A 441 -7.38 -5.46 24.68
CA GLN A 441 -7.23 -4.02 24.41
C GLN A 441 -6.59 -3.71 23.05
N ARG A 442 -5.92 -4.70 22.43
CA ARG A 442 -5.31 -4.58 21.09
C ARG A 442 -6.26 -4.98 19.96
N ILE A 443 -7.47 -5.46 20.28
CA ILE A 443 -8.46 -5.79 19.24
C ILE A 443 -8.83 -4.51 18.51
N GLN A 444 -8.63 -4.56 17.19
CA GLN A 444 -9.00 -3.51 16.27
C GLN A 444 -10.39 -3.82 15.72
N ILE A 445 -11.24 -2.80 15.71
CA ILE A 445 -12.62 -2.90 15.21
C ILE A 445 -12.73 -2.00 13.98
N ILE A 446 -12.71 -2.62 12.80
CA ILE A 446 -12.88 -1.92 11.53
C ILE A 446 -14.38 -1.84 11.26
N ASN A 447 -14.97 -0.65 11.46
CA ASN A 447 -16.41 -0.42 11.36
C ASN A 447 -16.76 0.58 10.23
N PRO A 448 -17.16 0.10 9.04
CA PRO A 448 -17.55 0.94 7.92
C PRO A 448 -19.03 1.38 7.94
N VAL A 449 -19.81 1.03 8.96
CA VAL A 449 -21.27 1.19 8.94
C VAL A 449 -21.68 2.66 8.91
N ASP A 450 -22.47 3.04 7.90
CA ASP A 450 -23.23 4.29 7.90
C ASP A 450 -24.68 4.02 8.28
N ILE A 451 -25.02 4.33 9.54
CA ILE A 451 -26.36 4.14 10.09
C ILE A 451 -27.45 4.95 9.36
N ASN A 452 -27.09 5.95 8.55
CA ASN A 452 -28.06 6.78 7.82
C ASN A 452 -28.37 6.26 6.42
N THR A 453 -27.62 5.26 5.95
CA THR A 453 -27.71 4.76 4.58
C THR A 453 -28.10 3.29 4.60
N PRO A 454 -29.28 2.92 4.09
CA PRO A 454 -29.68 1.52 3.97
C PRO A 454 -28.64 0.71 3.20
N GLY A 455 -28.30 -0.47 3.70
CA GLY A 455 -27.24 -1.28 3.12
C GLY A 455 -26.81 -2.45 4.00
N VAL A 456 -25.95 -3.29 3.44
CA VAL A 456 -25.29 -4.38 4.16
C VAL A 456 -23.81 -4.00 4.30
N TYR A 457 -23.35 -3.99 5.53
CA TYR A 457 -22.00 -3.63 5.94
C TYR A 457 -21.37 -4.81 6.69
N GLU A 458 -20.04 -4.90 6.71
CA GLU A 458 -19.32 -5.91 7.47
C GLU A 458 -18.39 -5.20 8.44
N VAL A 459 -18.53 -5.48 9.73
CA VAL A 459 -17.64 -5.00 10.79
C VAL A 459 -16.66 -6.09 11.11
N GLU A 460 -15.37 -5.79 11.09
CA GLU A 460 -14.31 -6.77 11.24
C GLU A 460 -13.51 -6.55 12.53
N TYR A 461 -13.27 -7.63 13.27
CA TYR A 461 -12.44 -7.68 14.47
C TYR A 461 -11.14 -8.40 14.15
N ARG A 462 -10.01 -7.76 14.42
CA ARG A 462 -8.67 -8.33 14.21
C ARG A 462 -7.78 -8.07 15.42
N VAL A 463 -6.84 -8.98 15.66
CA VAL A 463 -5.77 -8.78 16.64
C VAL A 463 -4.57 -9.62 16.24
N SER A 464 -3.37 -9.11 16.47
CA SER A 464 -2.15 -9.90 16.43
C SER A 464 -1.59 -10.07 17.84
N ASP A 465 -1.03 -11.24 18.12
CA ASP A 465 -0.27 -11.43 19.36
C ASP A 465 1.00 -10.57 19.35
N TRP A 466 1.83 -10.76 20.37
CA TRP A 466 3.06 -10.01 20.49
C TRP A 466 4.14 -10.46 19.52
N VAL A 467 4.16 -11.73 19.09
CA VAL A 467 5.16 -12.27 18.15
C VAL A 467 4.79 -12.06 16.68
N GLY A 468 3.58 -11.59 16.40
CA GLY A 468 3.06 -11.27 15.08
C GLY A 468 2.08 -12.28 14.50
N ASN A 469 1.65 -13.33 15.25
CA ASN A 469 0.62 -14.22 14.74
C ASN A 469 -0.72 -13.50 14.73
N GLN A 470 -1.35 -13.45 13.56
CA GLN A 470 -2.66 -12.85 13.39
C GLN A 470 -3.77 -13.85 13.73
N ALA A 471 -4.76 -13.39 14.50
CA ALA A 471 -6.02 -14.08 14.69
C ALA A 471 -6.73 -14.31 13.36
N GLU A 472 -7.56 -15.35 13.30
CA GLU A 472 -8.57 -15.39 12.24
C GLU A 472 -9.58 -14.24 12.48
N PRO A 473 -9.82 -13.35 11.50
CA PRO A 473 -10.73 -12.24 11.69
C PRO A 473 -12.15 -12.72 12.01
N VAL A 474 -12.81 -12.05 12.96
CA VAL A 474 -14.23 -12.27 13.23
C VAL A 474 -15.03 -11.17 12.54
N ILE A 475 -16.07 -11.54 11.80
CA ILE A 475 -16.88 -10.62 11.00
C ILE A 475 -18.30 -10.59 11.55
N VAL A 476 -18.85 -9.39 11.72
CA VAL A 476 -20.26 -9.14 12.06
C VAL A 476 -20.92 -8.38 10.91
N THR A 477 -21.90 -8.98 10.27
CA THR A 477 -22.72 -8.34 9.24
C THR A 477 -23.71 -7.38 9.88
N VAL A 478 -23.74 -6.13 9.44
CA VAL A 478 -24.69 -5.12 9.90
C VAL A 478 -25.59 -4.72 8.74
N ILE A 479 -26.90 -4.92 8.89
CA ILE A 479 -27.93 -4.57 7.91
C ILE A 479 -28.65 -3.32 8.41
N VAL A 480 -28.53 -2.22 7.65
CA VAL A 480 -29.30 -1.00 7.87
C VAL A 480 -30.52 -1.06 6.96
N GLU A 481 -31.72 -1.19 7.55
CA GLU A 481 -32.98 -1.27 6.83
C GLU A 481 -33.68 0.08 6.74
N GLU A 482 -34.38 0.32 5.63
CA GLU A 482 -35.31 1.45 5.56
C GLU A 482 -36.39 1.32 6.63
N ASN A 483 -36.66 2.42 7.34
CA ASN A 483 -37.79 2.47 8.25
C ASN A 483 -39.08 2.18 7.46
N GLN A 484 -39.77 1.09 7.80
CA GLN A 484 -41.07 0.82 7.18
C GLN A 484 -42.05 1.95 7.54
N PRO A 485 -42.83 2.46 6.58
CA PRO A 485 -43.70 3.61 6.77
C PRO A 485 -44.84 3.40 7.76
#